data_AF-A0A2M7KK76-F1
#
_entry.id   AF-A0A2M7KK76-F1
#
_cell.length_a   1.000
_cell.length_b   1.000
_cell.length_c   1.000
_cell.angle_alpha   90.00
_cell.angle_beta   90.00
_cell.angle_gamma   90.00
#
_symmetry.space_group_name_H-M   'P 1'
#
loop_
_entity.id
_entity.type
_entity.pdbx_description
1 polymer ?
#
loop_
_entity_poly.entity_id
_entity_poly.type
_entity_poly.pdbx_seq_one_letter_code
_entity_poly.pdbx_strand_id
1 'polypeptide(L)' 'MTVDRDLPYAAEHGRYGLLDLALPDDPGGAPVVILYHGGGLQALRKERMTHVAEFVARCGYVAVNTNYTREG' A
#
# COMPACT_ATOMS: atom_id res chain seq x y z
N MET A 1 -2.73 4.18 -15.33
CA MET A 1 -2.29 3.79 -13.98
C MET A 1 -3.20 2.68 -13.52
N THR A 2 -2.68 1.71 -12.78
CA THR A 2 -3.43 0.54 -12.31
C THR A 2 -3.32 0.46 -10.78
N VAL A 3 -4.38 -0.01 -10.12
CA VAL A 3 -4.35 -0.32 -8.69
C VAL A 3 -4.77 -1.76 -8.48
N ASP A 4 -3.83 -2.59 -8.07
CA ASP A 4 -4.08 -3.96 -7.65
C ASP A 4 -4.32 -3.97 -6.14
N ARG A 5 -5.46 -4.52 -5.71
CA ARG A 5 -5.91 -4.42 -4.32
C ARG A 5 -5.83 -5.75 -3.59
N ASP A 6 -5.66 -5.66 -2.28
CA ASP A 6 -5.76 -6.80 -1.35
C ASP A 6 -4.81 -7.96 -1.70
N LEU A 7 -3.62 -7.61 -2.20
CA LEU A 7 -2.58 -8.58 -2.50
C LEU A 7 -2.00 -9.12 -1.19
N PRO A 8 -1.95 -10.45 -1.01
CA PRO A 8 -1.37 -11.04 0.18
C PRO A 8 0.15 -10.94 0.15
N TYR A 9 0.74 -10.41 1.22
CA TYR A 9 2.18 -10.46 1.46
C TYR A 9 2.55 -11.31 2.69
N ALA A 10 1.58 -11.55 3.58
CA ALA A 10 1.68 -12.46 4.72
C ALA A 10 0.29 -13.00 5.07
N ALA A 11 -0.21 -13.94 4.25
CA ALA A 11 -1.59 -14.40 4.27
C ALA A 11 -2.04 -14.95 5.65
N GLU A 12 -1.12 -15.51 6.43
CA GLU A 12 -1.33 -15.98 7.80
C GLU A 12 -1.81 -14.90 8.77
N HIS A 13 -1.61 -13.63 8.44
CA HIS A 13 -2.06 -12.48 9.24
C HIS A 13 -3.41 -11.90 8.77
N GLY A 14 -4.11 -12.60 7.87
CA GLY A 14 -5.40 -12.18 7.33
C GLY A 14 -5.31 -10.77 6.74
N ARG A 15 -6.28 -9.90 7.07
CA ARG A 15 -6.33 -8.53 6.53
C ARG A 15 -5.09 -7.67 6.82
N TYR A 16 -4.33 -7.99 7.87
CA TYR A 16 -3.13 -7.23 8.23
C TYR A 16 -1.94 -7.56 7.33
N GLY A 17 -1.94 -8.75 6.72
CA GLY A 17 -0.94 -9.18 5.75
C GLY A 17 -1.33 -8.88 4.30
N LEU A 18 -2.15 -7.84 4.08
CA LEU A 18 -2.59 -7.39 2.75
C LEU A 18 -2.01 -6.02 2.41
N LEU A 19 -1.69 -5.82 1.13
CA LEU A 19 -1.27 -4.55 0.57
C LEU A 19 -2.04 -4.23 -0.72
N ASP A 20 -2.04 -2.96 -1.11
CA ASP A 20 -2.42 -2.54 -2.46
C ASP A 20 -1.17 -2.07 -3.21
N LEU A 21 -1.07 -2.34 -4.51
CA LEU A 21 -0.07 -1.77 -5.40
C LEU A 21 -0.72 -0.72 -6.30
N ALA A 22 -0.24 0.52 -6.24
CA ALA A 22 -0.56 1.52 -7.26
C ALA A 22 0.63 1.64 -8.22
N LEU A 23 0.38 1.31 -9.49
CA LEU A 23 1.39 1.27 -10.55
C LEU A 23 1.29 2.52 -11.44
N PRO A 24 2.43 3.15 -11.79
CA PRO A 24 2.47 4.19 -12.81
C PRO A 24 2.14 3.58 -14.19
N ASP A 25 1.97 4.43 -15.21
CA ASP A 25 1.68 3.97 -16.58
C ASP A 25 2.81 3.12 -17.18
N ASP A 26 4.06 3.43 -16.84
CA ASP A 26 5.25 2.64 -17.19
C ASP A 26 5.96 2.15 -15.90
N PRO A 27 5.59 0.97 -15.38
CA PRO A 27 6.17 0.46 -14.14
C PRO A 27 7.57 -0.14 -14.30
N GLY A 28 8.08 -0.30 -15.53
CA GLY A 28 9.37 -0.93 -15.80
C GLY A 28 10.54 -0.15 -15.23
N GLY A 29 11.18 -0.66 -14.17
CA GLY A 29 12.33 0.00 -13.53
C GLY A 29 11.96 1.22 -12.67
N ALA A 30 10.67 1.47 -12.45
CA ALA A 30 10.21 2.55 -11.59
C ALA A 30 10.64 2.31 -10.12
N PRO A 31 11.10 3.35 -9.40
CA PRO A 31 11.42 3.24 -7.98
C PRO A 31 10.18 2.91 -7.14
N VAL A 32 10.38 2.16 -6.05
CA VAL A 32 9.31 1.73 -5.14
C VAL A 32 9.25 2.64 -3.92
N VAL A 33 8.04 3.03 -3.53
CA VAL A 33 7.74 3.75 -2.28
C VAL A 33 6.78 2.90 -1.45
N ILE A 34 7.17 2.58 -0.21
CA ILE A 34 6.32 1.83 0.72
C ILE A 34 5.64 2.81 1.67
N LEU A 35 4.31 2.73 1.75
CA LEU A 35 3.46 3.58 2.56
C LEU A 35 2.97 2.82 3.79
N TYR A 36 3.33 3.33 4.97
CA TYR A 36 2.76 2.91 6.25
C TYR A 36 1.79 3.97 6.73
N HIS A 37 0.53 3.60 6.94
CA HIS A 37 -0.45 4.50 7.52
C HIS A 37 -0.11 4.81 8.98
N GLY A 38 -0.49 6.00 9.46
CA GLY A 38 -0.41 6.33 10.90
C GLY A 38 -1.47 5.61 11.73
N GLY A 39 -1.85 6.19 12.87
CA GLY A 39 -2.87 5.61 13.76
C GLY A 39 -2.30 5.01 15.05
N GLY A 40 -1.06 5.35 15.40
CA GLY A 40 -0.45 5.01 16.68
C GLY A 40 -0.40 3.51 16.96
N LEU A 41 -0.23 2.68 15.93
CA LEU A 41 -0.27 1.21 16.00
C LEU A 41 -1.61 0.60 16.48
N GLN A 42 -2.65 1.41 16.65
CA GLN A 42 -3.94 0.99 17.22
C GLN A 42 -5.10 1.20 16.24
N ALA A 43 -4.94 2.09 15.26
CA ALA A 43 -6.00 2.53 14.37
C ALA A 43 -5.58 2.54 12.89
N LEU A 44 -6.54 2.93 12.04
CA LEU A 44 -6.41 3.08 10.58
C LEU A 44 -6.07 1.80 9.83
N ARG A 45 -6.03 1.92 8.50
CA ARG A 45 -5.88 0.85 7.51
C ARG A 45 -5.44 1.44 6.17
N LYS A 46 -4.86 0.63 5.28
CA LYS A 46 -4.32 1.03 3.98
C LYS A 46 -5.32 1.83 3.13
N GLU A 47 -6.61 1.59 3.25
CA GLU A 47 -7.65 2.30 2.50
C GLU A 47 -7.68 3.81 2.80
N ARG A 48 -7.16 4.24 3.96
CA ARG A 48 -7.05 5.67 4.31
C ARG A 48 -5.92 6.37 3.56
N MET A 49 -5.00 5.60 2.99
CA MET A 49 -3.84 6.09 2.24
C MET A 49 -4.01 5.90 0.72
N THR A 50 -5.15 5.40 0.23
CA THR A 50 -5.36 5.14 -1.20
C THR A 50 -5.03 6.35 -2.06
N HIS A 51 -5.58 7.54 -1.77
CA HIS A 51 -5.28 8.74 -2.56
C HIS A 51 -3.80 9.15 -2.54
N VAL A 52 -3.06 8.83 -1.46
CA VAL A 52 -1.62 9.06 -1.37
C VAL A 52 -0.87 8.06 -2.25
N ALA A 53 -1.24 6.78 -2.21
CA ALA A 53 -0.68 5.75 -3.09
C ALA A 53 -0.90 6.09 -4.58
N GLU A 54 -2.11 6.53 -4.92
CA GLU A 54 -2.44 6.99 -6.27
C GLU A 54 -1.64 8.23 -6.68
N PHE A 55 -1.40 9.18 -5.77
CA PHE A 55 -0.56 10.34 -6.03
C PHE A 55 0.89 9.93 -6.30
N VAL A 56 1.46 9.05 -5.48
CA VAL A 56 2.80 8.51 -5.66
C VAL A 56 2.93 7.79 -7.01
N ALA A 57 1.93 6.99 -7.40
CA ALA A 57 1.86 6.36 -8.71
C ALA A 57 1.84 7.36 -9.86
N ARG A 58 1.07 8.44 -9.76
CA ARG A 58 1.06 9.51 -10.77
C ARG A 58 2.40 10.26 -10.88
N CYS A 59 3.25 10.21 -9.85
CA CYS A 59 4.60 10.76 -9.89
C CYS A 59 5.63 9.82 -10.54
N GLY A 60 5.24 8.64 -11.03
CA GLY A 60 6.15 7.69 -11.68
C GLY A 60 6.79 6.65 -10.75
N TYR A 61 6.26 6.49 -9.53
CA TYR A 61 6.75 5.51 -8.55
C TYR A 61 5.77 4.34 -8.43
N VAL A 62 6.25 3.15 -8.10
CA VAL A 62 5.37 2.07 -7.62
C VAL A 62 5.06 2.33 -6.15
N ALA A 63 3.79 2.52 -5.80
CA ALA A 63 3.37 2.68 -4.42
C ALA A 63 2.91 1.35 -3.83
N VAL A 64 3.56 0.90 -2.75
CA VAL A 64 3.14 -0.25 -1.95
C VAL A 64 2.40 0.27 -0.72
N ASN A 65 1.08 0.15 -0.71
CA ASN A 65 0.22 0.64 0.35
C ASN A 65 -0.22 -0.49 1.28
N THR A 66 0.46 -0.64 2.41
CA THR A 66 0.35 -1.84 3.24
C THR A 66 -0.56 -1.67 4.45
N ASN A 67 -1.27 -2.74 4.84
CA ASN A 67 -1.67 -2.91 6.24
C ASN A 67 -0.47 -3.42 7.04
N TYR A 68 -0.59 -3.38 8.36
CA TYR A 68 0.34 -4.02 9.29
C TYR A 68 -0.38 -4.40 10.57
N THR A 69 0.21 -5.33 11.32
CA THR A 69 -0.31 -5.79 12.61
C THR A 69 -0.31 -4.64 13.61
N ARG A 70 -1.38 -4.57 14.39
CA ARG A 70 -1.52 -3.60 15.48
C ARG A 70 -0.97 -4.20 16.75
N GLU A 71 -0.45 -3.37 17.65
CA GLU A 71 -0.28 -3.83 19.04
C GLU A 71 -1.66 -4.04 19.65
N GLY A 72 -1.85 -5.15 20.36
CA GLY A 72 -3.06 -5.50 21.09
C GLY A 72 -2.75 -5.70 22.56
#